data_AF-B8F5B6-F1
#
_entry.id   AF-B8F5B6-F1
#
_cell.length_a   1.000
_cell.length_b   1.000
_cell.length_c   1.000
_cell.angle_alpha   90.00
_cell.angle_beta   90.00
_cell.angle_gamma   90.00
#
_symmetry.space_group_name_H-M   'P 1'
#
loop_
_entity.id
_entity.type
_entity.pdbx_description
1 polymer ?
#
loop_
_entity_poly.entity_id
_entity_poly.type
_entity_poly.pdbx_seq_one_letter_code
_entity_poly.pdbx_strand_id
1 'polypeptide(L)'
;MRERQMIVAIVVGSAIIHNGKHYQIGDEIEVTEQEYHQNSLYLQPKDEAIKARQEAQAEAEAKAKSLAEEAQAEKQALQTALAEAQEAHTKAEALASENGLRAEEAEARIKELEAQLAEKESEIATLSAELTACKAEKPKSAKTKEA
;
A
#
# COMPACT_ATOMS: atom_id res chain seq x y z
N MET A 1 67.90 13.94 -29.52
CA MET A 1 66.90 14.97 -29.16
C MET A 1 65.81 14.24 -28.39
N ARG A 2 65.49 14.63 -27.15
CA ARG A 2 64.32 14.07 -26.45
C ARG A 2 63.09 14.75 -27.03
N GLU A 3 62.13 13.97 -27.50
CA GLU A 3 60.81 14.50 -27.90
C GLU A 3 60.21 15.21 -26.69
N ARG A 4 59.80 16.47 -26.86
CA ARG A 4 59.05 17.19 -25.82
C ARG A 4 57.66 16.58 -25.78
N GLN A 5 57.30 15.91 -24.69
CA GLN A 5 55.93 15.48 -24.47
C GLN A 5 55.06 16.72 -24.25
N MET A 6 54.02 16.84 -25.06
CA MET A 6 53.01 17.89 -25.00
C MET A 6 51.74 17.31 -24.36
N ILE A 7 51.11 18.08 -23.49
CA ILE A 7 49.86 17.78 -22.80
C ILE A 7 48.81 18.75 -23.34
N VAL A 8 47.64 18.22 -23.71
CA VAL A 8 46.45 19.03 -24.02
C VAL A 8 45.71 19.29 -22.72
N ALA A 9 45.65 20.55 -22.32
CA ALA A 9 44.94 20.98 -21.13
C ALA A 9 43.79 21.93 -21.47
N ILE A 10 42.84 22.06 -20.56
CA ILE A 10 41.75 23.02 -20.59
C ILE A 10 42.04 24.10 -19.56
N VAL A 11 41.89 25.35 -19.95
CA VAL A 11 42.03 26.49 -19.04
C VAL A 11 40.86 26.52 -18.06
N VAL A 12 41.15 26.55 -16.77
CA VAL A 12 40.19 26.54 -15.66
C VAL A 12 40.47 27.67 -14.67
N GLY A 13 39.43 28.13 -13.97
CA GLY A 13 39.53 29.16 -12.91
C GLY A 13 39.67 30.60 -13.42
N SER A 14 40.64 30.88 -14.31
CA SER A 14 40.84 32.22 -14.90
C SER A 14 41.48 32.14 -16.28
N ALA A 15 41.32 33.19 -17.09
CA ALA A 15 42.00 33.31 -18.38
C ALA A 15 43.52 33.42 -18.22
N ILE A 16 44.27 32.89 -19.19
CA ILE A 16 45.74 32.87 -19.16
C ILE A 16 46.34 33.35 -20.49
N ILE A 17 47.55 33.89 -20.44
CA ILE A 17 48.34 34.22 -21.63
C ILE A 17 49.46 33.21 -21.77
N HIS A 18 49.56 32.56 -22.92
CA HIS A 18 50.60 31.60 -23.22
C HIS A 18 51.08 31.77 -24.67
N ASN A 19 52.40 31.78 -24.88
CA ASN A 19 53.00 32.01 -26.20
C ASN A 19 52.46 33.24 -26.95
N GLY A 20 52.17 34.32 -26.21
CA GLY A 20 51.63 35.57 -26.75
C GLY A 20 50.15 35.52 -27.17
N LYS A 21 49.45 34.40 -26.93
CA LYS A 21 48.00 34.25 -27.15
C LYS A 21 47.25 34.25 -25.83
N HIS A 22 46.05 34.82 -25.86
CA HIS A 22 45.15 34.87 -24.71
C HIS A 22 44.13 33.73 -24.82
N TYR A 23 44.03 32.91 -23.77
CA TYR A 23 43.12 31.76 -23.66
C TYR A 23 42.11 32.04 -22.55
N GLN A 24 40.82 31.87 -22.85
CA GLN A 24 39.72 32.01 -21.91
C GLN A 24 39.46 30.70 -21.16
N ILE A 25 38.69 30.77 -20.07
CA ILE A 25 38.24 29.57 -19.35
C ILE A 25 37.45 28.68 -20.30
N GLY A 26 37.82 27.40 -20.36
CA GLY A 26 37.24 26.41 -21.26
C GLY A 26 38.00 26.22 -22.58
N ASP A 27 38.97 27.09 -22.90
CA ASP A 27 39.80 26.93 -24.10
C ASP A 27 40.83 25.80 -23.93
N GLU A 28 41.12 25.12 -25.03
CA GLU A 28 42.17 24.10 -25.10
C GLU A 28 43.52 24.74 -25.39
N ILE A 29 44.54 24.27 -24.69
CA ILE A 29 45.90 24.74 -24.80
C ILE A 29 46.87 23.55 -24.78
N GLU A 30 47.82 23.56 -25.69
CA GLU A 30 48.92 22.60 -25.72
C GLU A 30 50.11 23.18 -24.95
N VAL A 31 50.57 22.45 -23.95
CA VAL A 31 51.68 22.86 -23.08
C VAL A 31 52.65 21.70 -22.92
N THR A 32 53.92 21.98 -22.66
CA THR A 32 54.85 20.93 -22.20
C THR A 32 54.48 20.48 -20.79
N GLU A 33 54.94 19.29 -20.39
CA GLU A 33 54.75 18.77 -19.02
C GLU A 33 55.23 19.76 -17.94
N GLN A 34 56.36 20.44 -18.17
CA GLN A 34 56.89 21.43 -17.24
C GLN A 34 56.00 22.68 -17.12
N GLU A 35 55.48 23.18 -18.24
CA GLU A 35 54.57 24.33 -18.28
C GLU A 35 53.20 23.99 -17.69
N TYR A 36 52.74 22.75 -17.88
CA TYR A 36 51.53 22.23 -17.25
C TYR A 36 51.66 22.24 -15.73
N HIS A 37 52.76 21.71 -15.17
CA HIS A 37 52.96 21.73 -13.72
C HIS A 37 53.06 23.14 -13.14
N GLN A 38 53.74 24.06 -13.84
CA GLN A 38 53.83 25.46 -13.44
C GLN A 38 52.46 26.15 -13.40
N ASN A 39 51.56 25.80 -14.32
CA ASN A 39 50.23 26.38 -14.44
C ASN A 39 49.11 25.43 -13.99
N SER A 40 49.43 24.40 -13.19
CA SER A 40 48.49 23.34 -12.79
C SER A 40 47.28 23.84 -11.99
N LEU A 41 47.35 25.04 -11.42
CA LEU A 41 46.21 25.69 -10.77
C LEU A 41 45.15 26.18 -11.77
N TYR A 42 45.58 26.50 -12.99
CA TYR A 42 44.75 27.11 -14.04
C TYR A 42 44.54 26.18 -15.23
N LEU A 43 45.10 24.98 -15.19
CA LEU A 43 45.04 24.01 -16.27
C LEU A 43 44.59 22.66 -15.71
N GLN A 44 43.63 22.05 -16.39
CA GLN A 44 43.21 20.67 -16.13
C GLN A 44 43.49 19.82 -17.37
N PRO A 45 44.02 18.59 -17.28
CA PRO A 45 44.28 17.77 -18.45
C PRO A 45 42.94 17.43 -19.10
N LYS A 46 42.86 17.58 -20.43
CA LYS A 46 41.61 17.35 -21.17
C LYS A 46 41.09 15.93 -20.95
N ASP A 47 41.99 14.94 -20.97
CA ASP A 47 41.63 13.54 -20.81
C ASP A 47 41.07 13.24 -19.41
N GLU A 48 41.67 13.82 -18.36
CA GLU A 48 41.18 13.69 -16.99
C GLU A 48 39.83 14.40 -16.80
N ALA A 49 39.65 15.57 -17.40
CA ALA A 49 38.37 16.29 -17.36
C ALA A 49 37.24 15.50 -18.04
N ILE A 50 37.51 14.89 -19.19
CA ILE A 50 36.56 14.04 -19.90
C ILE A 50 36.25 12.79 -19.07
N LYS A 51 37.28 12.11 -18.54
CA LYS A 51 37.13 10.91 -17.74
C LYS A 51 36.33 11.18 -16.46
N ALA A 52 36.67 12.23 -15.71
CA ALA A 52 35.94 12.61 -14.51
C ALA A 52 34.47 12.94 -14.80
N ARG A 53 34.18 13.59 -15.94
CA ARG A 53 32.80 13.86 -16.35
C ARG A 53 32.04 12.58 -16.71
N GLN A 54 32.68 11.66 -17.42
CA GLN A 54 32.09 10.36 -17.76
C GLN A 54 31.80 9.52 -16.50
N GLU A 55 32.74 9.48 -15.55
CA GLU A 55 32.56 8.77 -14.28
C GLU A 55 31.43 9.40 -13.46
N ALA A 56 31.39 10.73 -13.34
CA ALA A 56 30.30 11.42 -12.66
C ALA A 56 28.93 11.18 -13.31
N GLN A 57 28.87 11.12 -14.64
CA GLN A 57 27.65 10.77 -15.38
C GLN A 57 27.24 9.32 -15.13
N ALA A 58 28.17 8.38 -15.22
CA ALA A 58 27.90 6.97 -14.98
C ALA A 58 27.43 6.71 -13.54
N GLU A 59 28.03 7.38 -12.55
CA GLU A 59 27.62 7.29 -11.15
C GLU A 59 26.23 7.91 -10.92
N ALA A 60 25.95 9.06 -11.54
CA ALA A 60 24.63 9.69 -11.48
C ALA A 60 23.55 8.80 -12.12
N GLU A 61 23.83 8.18 -13.27
CA GLU A 61 22.93 7.24 -13.93
C GLU A 61 22.71 5.97 -13.10
N ALA A 62 23.77 5.42 -12.49
CA ALA A 62 23.66 4.27 -11.61
C ALA A 62 22.78 4.56 -10.39
N LYS A 63 22.96 5.73 -9.76
CA LYS A 63 22.12 6.18 -8.65
C LYS A 63 20.68 6.40 -9.08
N ALA A 64 20.46 7.02 -10.24
CA ALA A 64 19.12 7.25 -10.78
C ALA A 64 18.39 5.93 -11.06
N LYS A 65 19.10 4.93 -11.61
CA LYS A 65 18.54 3.58 -11.84
C LYS A 65 18.18 2.89 -10.52
N SER A 66 19.08 2.91 -9.53
CA SER A 66 18.82 2.32 -8.21
C SER A 66 17.58 2.94 -7.55
N LEU A 67 17.48 4.28 -7.55
CA LEU A 67 16.33 4.99 -6.99
C LEU A 67 15.04 4.68 -7.75
N ALA A 68 15.10 4.53 -9.08
CA ALA A 68 13.93 4.17 -9.88
C ALA A 68 13.46 2.73 -9.59
N GLU A 69 14.39 1.79 -9.44
CA GLU A 69 14.09 0.40 -9.08
C GLU A 69 13.49 0.30 -7.69
N GLU A 70 14.06 0.99 -6.70
CA GLU A 70 13.53 1.06 -5.33
C GLU A 70 12.11 1.65 -5.31
N ALA A 71 11.90 2.78 -5.99
CA ALA A 71 10.58 3.42 -6.06
C ALA A 71 9.55 2.52 -6.76
N GLN A 72 9.96 1.75 -7.76
CA GLN A 72 9.08 0.82 -8.45
C GLN A 72 8.73 -0.40 -7.58
N ALA A 73 9.68 -0.92 -6.82
CA ALA A 73 9.44 -1.98 -5.84
C ALA A 73 8.49 -1.51 -4.72
N GLU A 74 8.70 -0.32 -4.18
CA GLU A 74 7.83 0.26 -3.14
C GLU A 74 6.41 0.50 -3.68
N LYS A 75 6.28 1.03 -4.90
CA LYS A 75 4.97 1.22 -5.54
C LYS A 75 4.22 -0.11 -5.71
N GLN A 76 4.90 -1.17 -6.13
CA GLN A 76 4.28 -2.49 -6.26
C GLN A 76 3.81 -3.03 -4.91
N ALA A 77 4.65 -2.93 -3.87
CA ALA A 77 4.28 -3.36 -2.52
C ALA A 77 3.06 -2.59 -1.98
N LEU A 78 3.01 -1.26 -2.17
CA LEU A 78 1.88 -0.44 -1.77
C LEU A 78 0.60 -0.78 -2.55
N GLN A 79 0.72 -1.06 -3.85
CA GLN A 79 -0.43 -1.47 -4.67
C GLN A 79 -1.02 -2.80 -4.21
N THR A 80 -0.17 -3.79 -3.91
CA THR A 80 -0.62 -5.08 -3.37
C THR A 80 -1.28 -4.89 -2.01
N ALA A 81 -0.66 -4.15 -1.09
CA ALA A 81 -1.22 -3.90 0.23
C ALA A 81 -2.58 -3.17 0.17
N LEU A 82 -2.71 -2.21 -0.76
CA LEU A 82 -3.96 -1.49 -0.96
C LEU A 82 -5.07 -2.39 -1.53
N ALA A 83 -4.74 -3.26 -2.48
CA ALA A 83 -5.69 -4.24 -3.02
C ALA A 83 -6.16 -5.21 -1.94
N GLU A 84 -5.25 -5.74 -1.13
CA GLU A 84 -5.57 -6.63 -0.01
C GLU A 84 -6.45 -5.94 1.04
N ALA A 85 -6.15 -4.68 1.37
CA ALA A 85 -6.95 -3.89 2.31
C ALA A 85 -8.36 -3.62 1.77
N GLN A 86 -8.51 -3.31 0.48
CA GLN A 86 -9.82 -3.14 -0.16
C GLN A 86 -10.62 -4.44 -0.18
N GLU A 87 -9.98 -5.56 -0.48
CA GLU A 87 -10.63 -6.88 -0.44
C GLU A 87 -11.06 -7.25 0.98
N ALA A 88 -10.23 -6.98 1.99
CA ALA A 88 -10.58 -7.19 3.39
C ALA A 88 -11.75 -6.29 3.82
N HIS A 89 -11.77 -5.02 3.40
CA HIS A 89 -12.85 -4.09 3.70
C HIS A 89 -14.17 -4.55 3.10
N THR A 90 -14.18 -4.89 1.81
CA THR A 90 -15.38 -5.38 1.12
C THR A 90 -15.91 -6.68 1.73
N LYS A 91 -15.03 -7.61 2.13
CA LYS A 91 -15.44 -8.82 2.87
C LYS A 91 -16.04 -8.49 4.24
N ALA A 92 -15.42 -7.57 4.98
CA ALA A 92 -15.92 -7.17 6.28
C ALA A 92 -17.29 -6.49 6.19
N GLU A 93 -17.49 -5.63 5.20
CA GLU A 93 -18.78 -4.97 4.94
C GLU A 93 -19.87 -5.97 4.52
N ALA A 94 -19.54 -6.94 3.67
CA ALA A 94 -20.45 -8.01 3.30
C ALA A 94 -20.87 -8.86 4.51
N LEU A 95 -19.92 -9.25 5.35
CA LEU A 95 -20.21 -10.00 6.59
C LEU A 95 -21.03 -9.18 7.58
N ALA A 96 -20.77 -7.88 7.71
CA ALA A 96 -21.56 -7.01 8.57
C ALA A 96 -23.02 -6.90 8.08
N SER A 97 -23.22 -6.78 6.77
CA SER A 97 -24.55 -6.76 6.15
C SER A 97 -25.30 -8.08 6.33
N GLU A 98 -24.64 -9.21 6.06
CA GLU A 98 -25.23 -10.55 6.25
C GLU A 98 -25.63 -10.80 7.71
N ASN A 99 -24.74 -10.44 8.65
CA ASN A 99 -25.03 -10.57 10.08
C ASN A 99 -26.18 -9.66 10.52
N GLY A 100 -26.29 -8.44 9.95
CA GLY A 100 -27.40 -7.54 10.20
C GLY A 100 -28.74 -8.13 9.76
N LEU A 101 -28.81 -8.62 8.51
CA LEU A 101 -30.00 -9.28 7.98
C LEU A 101 -30.38 -10.52 8.81
N ARG A 102 -29.39 -11.33 9.18
CA ARG A 102 -29.62 -12.53 10.00
C ARG A 102 -30.12 -12.18 11.40
N ALA A 103 -29.66 -11.07 11.98
CA ALA A 103 -30.17 -10.58 13.26
C ALA A 103 -31.64 -10.12 13.14
N GLU A 104 -31.98 -9.37 12.09
CA GLU A 104 -33.36 -8.95 11.82
C GLU A 104 -34.30 -10.14 11.60
N GLU A 105 -33.89 -11.13 10.81
CA GLU A 105 -34.65 -12.37 10.60
C GLU A 105 -34.84 -13.16 11.89
N ALA A 106 -33.80 -13.25 12.73
CA ALA A 106 -33.89 -13.92 14.02
C ALA A 106 -34.87 -13.21 14.96
N GLU A 107 -34.84 -11.87 15.01
CA GLU A 107 -35.79 -11.08 15.79
C GLU A 107 -37.24 -11.25 15.30
N ALA A 108 -37.45 -11.25 13.98
CA ALA A 108 -38.78 -11.50 13.40
C ALA A 108 -39.30 -12.88 13.78
N ARG A 109 -38.45 -13.91 13.71
CA ARG A 109 -38.81 -15.29 14.07
C ARG A 109 -39.09 -15.46 15.56
N ILE A 110 -38.37 -14.75 16.43
CA ILE A 110 -38.66 -14.73 17.87
C ILE A 110 -40.05 -14.15 18.12
N LYS A 111 -40.37 -13.00 17.52
CA LYS A 111 -41.71 -12.38 17.66
C LYS A 111 -42.83 -13.30 17.17
N GLU A 112 -42.60 -14.00 16.06
CA GLU A 112 -43.56 -14.97 15.54
C GLU A 112 -43.78 -16.14 16.51
N LEU A 113 -42.69 -16.72 17.04
CA LEU A 113 -42.77 -17.81 18.02
C LEU A 113 -43.44 -17.36 19.34
N GLU A 114 -43.19 -16.14 19.79
CA GLU A 114 -43.87 -15.56 20.96
C GLU A 114 -45.38 -15.42 20.72
N ALA A 115 -45.80 -14.97 19.53
CA ALA A 115 -47.20 -14.89 19.18
C ALA A 115 -47.88 -16.28 19.13
N GLN A 116 -47.21 -17.27 18.53
CA GLN A 116 -47.69 -18.66 18.50
C GLN A 116 -47.81 -19.26 19.91
N LEU A 117 -46.84 -18.99 20.78
CA LEU A 117 -46.90 -19.44 22.19
C LEU A 117 -48.10 -18.82 22.91
N ALA A 118 -48.34 -17.51 22.77
CA ALA A 118 -49.48 -16.84 23.37
C ALA A 118 -50.82 -17.42 22.88
N GLU A 119 -50.94 -17.70 21.58
CA GLU A 119 -52.13 -18.35 21.00
C GLU A 119 -52.34 -19.75 21.58
N LYS A 120 -51.27 -20.57 21.65
CA LYS A 120 -51.33 -21.93 22.19
C LYS A 120 -51.65 -21.95 23.68
N GLU A 121 -51.13 -21.00 24.45
CA GLU A 121 -51.50 -20.83 25.86
C GLU A 121 -52.99 -20.50 26.02
N SER A 122 -53.55 -19.64 25.17
CA SER A 122 -54.98 -19.33 25.15
C SER A 122 -55.84 -20.55 24.76
N GLU A 123 -55.42 -21.33 23.76
CA GLU A 123 -56.07 -22.59 23.38
C GLU A 123 -56.08 -23.59 24.55
N ILE A 124 -54.93 -23.77 25.23
CA ILE A 124 -54.82 -24.66 26.39
C ILE A 124 -55.75 -24.22 27.52
N ALA A 125 -55.80 -22.91 27.82
CA ALA A 125 -56.68 -22.37 28.84
C ALA A 125 -58.16 -22.67 28.52
N THR A 126 -58.56 -22.48 27.26
CA THR A 126 -59.92 -22.77 26.78
C THR A 126 -60.25 -24.26 26.89
N LEU A 127 -59.41 -25.14 26.33
CA LEU A 127 -59.59 -26.59 26.41
C LEU A 127 -59.60 -27.11 27.85
N SER A 128 -58.78 -26.52 28.73
CA SER A 128 -58.74 -26.89 30.14
C SER A 128 -60.04 -26.51 30.86
N ALA A 129 -60.62 -25.35 30.53
CA ALA A 129 -61.92 -24.95 31.05
C ALA A 129 -63.03 -25.89 30.55
N GLU A 130 -63.06 -26.22 29.26
CA GLU A 130 -64.02 -27.16 28.66
C GLU A 130 -63.92 -28.56 29.27
N LEU A 131 -62.70 -29.08 29.48
CA LEU A 131 -62.47 -30.36 30.13
C LEU A 131 -62.97 -30.37 31.58
N THR A 132 -62.82 -29.25 32.29
CA THR A 132 -63.30 -29.11 33.68
C THR A 132 -64.82 -29.08 33.72
N ALA A 133 -65.46 -28.37 32.79
CA ALA A 133 -66.92 -28.37 32.64
C ALA A 133 -67.47 -29.77 32.30
N CYS A 134 -66.88 -30.46 31.32
CA CYS A 134 -67.27 -31.82 30.95
C CYS A 134 -67.10 -32.85 32.09
N LYS A 135 -66.09 -32.68 32.95
CA LYS A 135 -65.91 -33.54 34.15
C LYS A 135 -66.95 -33.26 35.23
N ALA A 136 -67.39 -32.01 35.38
CA ALA A 136 -68.44 -31.64 36.32
C ALA A 136 -69.83 -32.15 35.88
N GLU A 137 -70.06 -32.27 34.58
CA GLU A 137 -71.34 -32.71 34.00
C GLU A 137 -71.51 -34.23 33.85
N LYS A 138 -70.51 -35.08 34.18
CA LYS A 138 -70.74 -36.54 34.26
C LYS A 138 -71.50 -36.88 35.55
N PRO A 139 -72.81 -37.21 35.49
CA PRO A 139 -73.54 -37.61 36.68
C PRO A 139 -73.08 -38.99 37.13
N LYS A 140 -73.05 -39.20 38.46
CA LYS A 140 -72.89 -40.49 39.12
C LYS A 140 -73.92 -41.50 38.60
N SER A 141 -73.60 -42.27 37.57
CA SER A 141 -74.27 -43.55 37.28
C SER A 141 -73.57 -44.67 38.06
N ALA A 142 -73.60 -44.59 39.39
CA ALA A 142 -73.28 -45.73 40.23
C ALA A 142 -74.07 -45.69 41.54
N LYS A 143 -74.98 -46.67 41.63
CA LYS A 143 -75.69 -47.19 42.81
C LYS A 143 -76.88 -46.38 43.34
N THR A 144 -78.07 -46.92 43.04
CA THR A 144 -79.04 -47.21 44.11
C THR A 144 -79.60 -48.62 43.90
N LYS A 145 -79.51 -49.40 44.97
CA LYS A 145 -79.92 -50.78 45.18
C LYS A 145 -81.29 -50.74 45.90
N GLU A 146 -82.07 -51.83 45.78
CA GLU A 146 -83.19 -52.25 46.65
C GLU A 146 -84.50 -51.43 46.66
N ALA A 147 -85.57 -52.03 46.13
CA ALA A 147 -86.76 -52.47 46.89
C ALA A 147 -87.56 -53.47 46.05
#